data_AF-A0A920WB20-F1
#
_entry.id   AF-A0A920WB20-F1
#
_cell.length_a   1.000
_cell.length_b   1.000
_cell.length_c   1.000
_cell.angle_alpha   90.00
_cell.angle_beta   90.00
_cell.angle_gamma   90.00
#
_symmetry.space_group_name_H-M   'P 1'
#
loop_
_entity.id
_entity.type
_entity.pdbx_description
1 polymer ?
#
loop_
_entity_poly.entity_id
_entity_poly.type
_entity_poly.pdbx_seq_one_letter_code
_entity_poly.pdbx_strand_id
1 'polypeptide(L)'
;MTQTIIGITLWTDNFETMFHFYHQVLGGPIHSKKVDFIAFQLGDIRFNIGNLRTNRRINKDPYRIMPHLEVTDIHRENERLSNLGVSFIGNQKKSIGEGG
;
A
#
# COMPACT_ATOMS: atom_id res chain seq x y z
N MET A 1 -25.01 9.53 -7.60
CA MET A 1 -24.86 8.65 -6.42
C MET A 1 -23.57 7.86 -6.56
N THR A 2 -22.77 7.77 -5.50
CA THR A 2 -21.54 6.95 -5.48
C THR A 2 -21.89 5.47 -5.39
N GLN A 3 -21.23 4.61 -6.18
CA GLN A 3 -21.59 3.19 -6.32
C GLN A 3 -20.57 2.24 -5.67
N THR A 4 -19.27 2.53 -5.82
CA THR A 4 -18.19 1.67 -5.30
C THR A 4 -16.87 2.45 -5.19
N ILE A 5 -15.86 1.82 -4.61
CA ILE A 5 -14.47 2.29 -4.62
C ILE A 5 -13.77 1.68 -5.83
N ILE A 6 -13.36 2.51 -6.78
CA ILE A 6 -12.58 2.07 -7.96
C ILE A 6 -11.07 2.26 -7.77
N GLY A 7 -10.67 2.97 -6.70
CA GLY A 7 -9.27 3.15 -6.37
C GLY A 7 -9.01 4.09 -5.21
N ILE A 8 -7.77 4.05 -4.74
CA ILE A 8 -7.24 4.85 -3.63
C ILE A 8 -5.95 5.49 -4.13
N THR A 9 -5.70 6.75 -3.77
CA THR A 9 -4.44 7.44 -4.09
C THR A 9 -3.79 7.90 -2.80
N LEU A 10 -2.57 7.43 -2.55
CA LEU A 10 -1.70 7.91 -1.48
C LEU A 10 -0.76 8.97 -2.01
N TRP A 11 -0.82 10.17 -1.44
CA TRP A 11 0.14 11.24 -1.70
C TRP A 11 1.26 11.17 -0.67
N THR A 12 2.51 11.23 -1.13
CA THR A 12 3.68 11.09 -0.27
C THR A 12 4.82 11.99 -0.74
N ASP A 13 5.62 12.48 0.19
CA ASP A 13 6.93 13.07 -0.08
C ASP A 13 8.06 12.02 -0.15
N ASN A 14 7.76 10.77 0.20
CA ASN A 14 8.67 9.63 0.18
C ASN A 14 8.34 8.63 -0.94
N PHE A 15 8.16 9.17 -2.15
CA PHE A 15 7.68 8.44 -3.33
C PHE A 15 8.51 7.21 -3.68
N GLU A 16 9.85 7.34 -3.66
CA GLU A 16 10.75 6.24 -4.02
C GLU A 16 10.68 5.08 -3.04
N THR A 17 10.64 5.36 -1.72
CA THR A 17 10.50 4.32 -0.70
C THR A 17 9.15 3.61 -0.82
N MET A 18 8.08 4.37 -1.06
CA MET A 18 6.74 3.80 -1.28
C MET A 18 6.69 2.94 -2.56
N PHE A 19 7.32 3.39 -3.64
CA PHE A 19 7.45 2.60 -4.86
C PHE A 19 8.20 1.28 -4.59
N HIS A 20 9.39 1.34 -3.98
CA HIS A 20 10.18 0.16 -3.63
C HIS A 20 9.35 -0.82 -2.80
N PHE A 21 8.67 -0.33 -1.75
CA PHE A 21 7.88 -1.19 -0.88
C PHE A 21 6.70 -1.84 -1.62
N TYR A 22 5.81 -1.06 -2.24
CA TYR A 22 4.60 -1.61 -2.85
C TYR A 22 4.86 -2.43 -4.12
N HIS A 23 5.92 -2.13 -4.87
CA HIS A 23 6.26 -2.89 -6.06
C HIS A 23 7.24 -4.03 -5.78
N GLN A 24 8.39 -3.73 -5.20
CA GLN A 24 9.50 -4.69 -5.13
C GLN A 24 9.40 -5.60 -3.90
N VAL A 25 8.89 -5.08 -2.77
CA VAL A 25 8.71 -5.88 -1.55
C VAL A 25 7.39 -6.63 -1.58
N LEU A 26 6.27 -5.94 -1.86
CA LEU A 26 4.93 -6.53 -1.90
C LEU A 26 4.54 -7.16 -3.24
N GLY A 27 5.33 -6.96 -4.30
CA GLY A 27 5.05 -7.58 -5.61
C GLY A 27 3.87 -6.95 -6.35
N GLY A 28 3.43 -5.74 -6.00
CA GLY A 28 2.27 -5.09 -6.61
C GLY A 28 2.46 -4.91 -8.12
N PRO A 29 1.51 -5.38 -8.96
CA PRO A 29 1.66 -5.33 -10.41
C PRO A 29 1.41 -3.90 -10.92
N ILE A 30 2.42 -3.36 -11.60
CA ILE A 30 2.36 -2.02 -12.17
C ILE A 30 1.35 -2.01 -13.32
N HIS A 31 0.37 -1.13 -13.21
CA HIS A 31 -0.51 -0.80 -14.34
C HIS A 31 0.07 0.31 -15.20
N SER A 32 0.58 1.38 -14.56
CA SER A 32 1.25 2.48 -15.26
C SER A 32 2.23 3.18 -14.35
N LYS A 33 3.32 3.72 -14.94
CA LYS A 33 4.35 4.47 -14.22
C LYS A 33 4.64 5.78 -14.97
N LYS A 34 4.65 6.87 -14.22
CA LYS A 34 5.07 8.22 -14.63
C LYS A 34 6.13 8.72 -13.65
N VAL A 35 6.77 9.84 -13.97
CA VAL A 35 7.86 10.41 -13.15
C VAL A 35 7.43 10.60 -11.68
N ASP A 36 6.25 11.16 -11.47
CA ASP A 36 5.76 11.56 -10.14
C ASP A 36 4.53 10.75 -9.69
N PHE A 37 4.24 9.63 -10.35
CA PHE A 37 3.01 8.89 -10.12
C PHE A 37 3.14 7.43 -10.56
N ILE A 38 2.65 6.51 -9.76
CA ILE A 38 2.54 5.10 -10.13
C ILE A 38 1.16 4.55 -9.77
N ALA A 39 0.61 3.74 -10.68
CA ALA A 39 -0.64 3.03 -10.47
C ALA A 39 -0.38 1.53 -10.47
N PHE A 40 -0.91 0.84 -9.46
CA PHE A 40 -0.94 -0.61 -9.35
C PHE A 40 -2.35 -1.14 -9.66
N GLN A 41 -2.44 -2.34 -10.23
CA GLN A 41 -3.70 -3.07 -10.39
C GLN A 41 -3.84 -4.11 -9.27
N LEU A 42 -4.81 -3.96 -8.37
CA LEU A 42 -5.09 -5.00 -7.37
C LEU A 42 -6.52 -5.48 -7.59
N GLY A 43 -6.71 -6.64 -8.21
CA GLY A 43 -8.04 -7.08 -8.65
C GLY A 43 -8.70 -6.01 -9.54
N ASP A 44 -9.88 -5.54 -9.15
CA ASP A 44 -10.62 -4.48 -9.86
C ASP A 44 -10.32 -3.05 -9.37
N ILE A 45 -9.47 -2.89 -8.36
CA ILE A 45 -9.16 -1.58 -7.77
C ILE A 45 -7.79 -1.05 -8.22
N ARG A 46 -7.71 0.28 -8.35
CA ARG A 46 -6.46 1.01 -8.55
C ARG A 46 -5.87 1.43 -7.20
N PHE A 47 -4.65 0.97 -6.91
CA PHE A 47 -3.88 1.52 -5.81
C PHE A 47 -2.80 2.43 -6.38
N ASN A 48 -2.90 3.73 -6.11
CA ASN A 48 -2.02 4.72 -6.70
C ASN A 48 -1.14 5.39 -5.65
N ILE A 49 0.09 5.71 -6.05
CA ILE A 49 1.02 6.49 -5.24
C ILE A 49 1.44 7.69 -6.08
N GLY A 50 1.30 8.89 -5.53
CA GLY A 50 1.69 10.13 -6.17
C GLY A 50 2.71 10.89 -5.33
N ASN A 51 3.70 11.49 -5.98
CA ASN A 51 4.64 12.38 -5.32
C ASN A 51 3.97 13.74 -5.07
N LEU A 52 4.00 14.21 -3.82
CA LEU A 52 3.54 15.54 -3.46
C LEU A 52 4.59 16.60 -3.86
N ARG A 53 4.61 17.02 -5.14
CA ARG A 53 5.60 17.99 -5.66
C ARG A 53 5.41 19.46 -5.27
N THR A 54 4.64 19.79 -4.24
CA THR A 54 4.34 21.20 -3.92
C THR A 54 5.01 21.69 -2.63
N ASN A 55 5.70 22.83 -2.76
CA ASN A 55 6.41 23.64 -1.76
C ASN A 55 5.56 24.12 -0.55
N ARG A 56 4.70 23.28 0.04
CA ARG A 56 3.81 23.66 1.14
C ARG A 56 3.89 22.66 2.29
N ARG A 57 4.42 23.22 3.40
CA ARG A 57 4.26 22.82 4.81
C ARG A 57 3.46 21.53 5.00
N ILE A 58 4.21 20.46 5.26
CA ILE A 58 3.79 19.11 5.63
C ILE A 58 2.48 19.18 6.42
N ASN A 59 1.36 18.89 5.75
CA ASN A 59 0.20 18.40 6.47
C ASN A 59 0.64 17.00 6.94
N LYS A 60 1.06 16.93 8.21
CA LYS A 60 1.16 15.66 8.92
C LYS A 60 -0.27 15.17 9.01
N ASP A 61 -0.76 14.53 7.95
CA ASP A 61 -2.12 14.03 7.91
C ASP A 61 -2.29 13.15 9.15
N PRO A 62 -3.07 13.57 10.15
CA PRO A 62 -3.18 12.84 11.40
C PRO A 62 -3.89 11.50 11.18
N TYR A 63 -4.54 11.33 10.03
CA TYR A 63 -5.25 10.12 9.67
C TYR A 63 -4.32 9.16 8.94
N ARG A 64 -4.04 8.04 9.60
CA ARG A 64 -3.34 6.91 8.98
C ARG A 64 -4.32 6.17 8.07
N ILE A 65 -4.04 6.14 6.78
CA ILE A 65 -4.74 5.26 5.84
C ILE A 65 -4.07 3.88 5.93
N MET A 66 -4.85 2.84 6.27
CA MET A 66 -4.37 1.46 6.36
C MET A 66 -5.07 0.61 5.30
N PRO A 67 -4.50 0.48 4.09
CA PRO A 67 -5.05 -0.44 3.10
C PRO A 67 -4.87 -1.88 3.60
N HIS A 68 -5.97 -2.63 3.64
CA HIS A 68 -5.92 -4.07 3.88
C HIS A 68 -5.77 -4.79 2.54
N LEU A 69 -4.70 -5.57 2.42
CA LEU A 69 -4.38 -6.33 1.22
C LEU A 69 -4.64 -7.81 1.51
N GLU A 70 -5.43 -8.44 0.65
CA GLU A 70 -5.65 -9.89 0.73
C GLU A 70 -4.39 -10.63 0.28
N VAL A 71 -4.07 -11.71 0.99
CA VAL A 71 -2.96 -12.62 0.68
C VAL A 71 -3.43 -14.05 0.83
N THR A 72 -2.90 -14.96 0.00
CA THR A 72 -3.32 -16.37 0.02
C THR A 72 -2.98 -17.07 1.34
N ASP A 73 -1.84 -16.72 1.93
CA ASP A 73 -1.37 -17.29 3.20
C ASP A 73 -0.66 -16.19 4.01
N ILE A 74 -1.30 -15.75 5.08
CA ILE A 74 -0.81 -14.67 5.93
C ILE A 74 0.46 -15.06 6.71
N HIS A 75 0.63 -16.33 7.07
CA HIS A 75 1.79 -16.80 7.82
C HIS A 75 3.02 -16.87 6.93
N ARG A 76 2.86 -17.46 5.74
CA ARG A 76 3.93 -17.51 4.73
C ARG A 76 4.34 -16.11 4.30
N GLU A 77 3.38 -15.22 4.09
CA GLU A 77 3.68 -13.85 3.70
C GLU A 77 4.36 -13.07 4.82
N ASN A 78 3.94 -13.27 6.07
CA ASN A 78 4.62 -12.67 7.22
C ASN A 78 6.08 -13.13 7.33
N GLU A 79 6.36 -14.42 7.16
CA GLU A 79 7.72 -14.96 7.16
C GLU A 79 8.55 -14.36 6.01
N ARG A 80 8.00 -14.33 4.79
CA ARG A 80 8.66 -13.75 3.61
C ARG A 80 9.05 -12.29 3.84
N LEU A 81 8.12 -11.49 4.34
CA LEU A 81 8.34 -10.07 4.61
C LEU A 81 9.34 -9.85 5.75
N SER A 82 9.28 -10.68 6.80
CA SER A 82 10.24 -10.64 7.90
C SER A 82 11.66 -10.95 7.41
N ASN A 83 11.81 -11.95 6.54
CA ASN A 83 13.09 -12.31 5.92
C ASN A 83 13.63 -11.21 4.97
N LEU A 84 12.75 -10.35 4.44
CA LEU A 84 13.12 -9.15 3.68
C LEU A 84 13.42 -7.93 4.57
N GLY A 85 13.38 -8.09 5.90
CA GLY A 85 13.68 -7.02 6.86
C GLY A 85 12.50 -6.07 7.14
N VAL A 86 11.27 -6.43 6.73
CA VAL A 86 10.09 -5.62 7.02
C VAL A 86 9.75 -5.71 8.51
N SER A 87 9.67 -4.54 9.17
CA SER A 87 9.26 -4.44 10.57
C SER A 87 7.74 -4.32 10.70
N PHE A 88 7.14 -5.20 11.49
CA PHE A 88 5.70 -5.18 11.78
C PHE A 88 5.41 -4.34 13.03
N ILE A 89 4.42 -3.45 12.94
CA ILE A 89 4.00 -2.60 14.05
C ILE A 89 2.81 -3.27 14.76
N GLY A 90 3.07 -3.87 15.92
CA GLY A 90 2.08 -4.52 16.79
C GLY A 90 2.22 -6.04 16.84
N ASN A 91 2.08 -6.62 18.04
CA ASN A 91 2.02 -8.08 18.21
C ASN A 91 0.83 -8.60 17.40
N GLN A 92 1.03 -9.68 16.64
CA GLN A 92 0.01 -10.33 15.82
C GLN A 92 -1.21 -10.75 16.64
N LYS A 93 -2.12 -9.83 16.93
CA LYS A 93 -3.50 -10.18 17.24
C LYS A 93 -4.15 -10.41 15.90
N LYS A 94 -4.41 -11.70 15.62
CA LYS A 94 -5.27 -12.23 14.56
C LYS A 94 -6.11 -11.11 13.92
N SER A 95 -5.67 -10.60 12.77
CA SER A 95 -6.56 -9.85 11.89
C SER A 95 -7.65 -10.85 11.51
N ILE A 96 -8.85 -10.63 12.03
CA ILE A 96 -9.99 -11.52 11.89
C ILE A 96 -10.30 -11.67 10.41
N GLY A 97 -9.98 -12.86 9.92
CA GLY A 97 -10.41 -13.45 8.65
C GLY A 97 -10.50 -14.96 8.83
N GLU A 98 -10.94 -15.40 10.02
CA GLU A 98 -11.40 -16.78 10.24
C GLU A 98 -12.90 -16.79 9.98
N GLY A 99 -13.32 -17.52 8.94
CA GLY A 99 -14.62 -18.19 8.89
C GLY A 99 -15.53 -17.83 7.73
N GLY A 100 -15.81 -18.84 6.90
CA GLY A 100 -17.11 -19.03 6.24
C GLY A 100 -17.12 -18.83 4.73
#